data_AF-A0A1F8F7Q4-F1
#
_entry.id   AF-A0A1F8F7Q4-F1
#
_cell.length_a   1.000
_cell.length_b   1.000
_cell.length_c   1.000
_cell.angle_alpha   90.00
_cell.angle_beta   90.00
_cell.angle_gamma   90.00
#
_symmetry.space_group_name_H-M   'P 1'
#
loop_
_entity.id
_entity.type
_entity.pdbx_description
1 polymer ?
#
loop_
_entity_poly.entity_id
_entity_poly.type
_entity_poly.pdbx_seq_one_letter_code
_entity_poly.pdbx_strand_id
1 'polypeptide(L)'
;MVKVDRKPNESVGSLLRRFNRFVQQSGVLVKAKTSQFRQRKQTERKEKMAAIMGLHLGALRRRLEKLGKYDEDTFEEEKRKLKQELDL
;
A
#
# COMPACT_ATOMS: atom_id res chain seq x y z
N MET A 1 12.02 8.87 15.56
CA MET A 1 12.97 9.97 15.30
C MET A 1 13.97 9.46 14.29
N VAL A 2 14.05 10.10 13.12
CA VAL A 2 14.93 9.68 12.01
C VAL A 2 16.22 10.48 12.14
N LYS A 3 17.29 9.85 12.63
CA LYS A 3 18.61 10.49 12.80
C LYS A 3 19.65 9.75 11.99
N VAL A 4 20.52 10.49 11.30
CA VAL A 4 21.64 9.94 10.55
C VAL A 4 22.90 10.73 10.92
N ASP A 5 23.86 10.05 11.55
CA ASP A 5 25.16 10.64 11.86
C ASP A 5 26.12 10.49 10.66
N ARG A 6 27.04 11.45 10.54
CA ARG A 6 28.04 11.50 9.45
C ARG A 6 29.13 10.47 9.70
N LYS A 7 29.46 9.70 8.66
CA LYS A 7 30.58 8.74 8.72
C LYS A 7 31.92 9.45 8.45
N PRO A 8 33.05 8.94 8.98
CA PRO A 8 34.36 9.45 8.62
C PRO A 8 34.58 9.33 7.10
N ASN A 9 35.16 10.36 6.49
CA ASN A 9 35.40 10.49 5.04
C ASN A 9 34.14 10.51 4.14
N GLU A 10 32.96 10.77 4.70
CA GLU A 10 31.74 10.92 3.92
C GLU A 10 31.57 12.35 3.38
N SER A 11 31.21 12.49 2.11
CA SER A 11 30.79 13.77 1.52
C SER A 11 29.38 14.17 1.99
N VAL A 12 29.12 15.47 2.09
CA VAL A 12 27.81 16.00 2.53
C VAL A 12 26.66 15.48 1.63
N GLY A 13 26.90 15.33 0.32
CA GLY A 13 25.91 14.79 -0.61
C GLY A 13 25.57 13.31 -0.35
N SER A 14 26.54 12.49 0.04
CA SER A 14 26.28 11.09 0.43
C SER A 14 25.42 11.01 1.68
N LEU A 15 25.71 11.85 2.68
CA LEU A 15 24.95 11.94 3.92
C LEU A 15 23.48 12.29 3.65
N LEU A 16 23.21 13.29 2.80
CA LEU A 16 21.85 13.69 2.42
C LEU A 16 21.08 12.58 1.69
N ARG A 17 21.74 11.81 0.83
CA ARG A 17 21.11 10.66 0.16
C ARG A 17 20.71 9.57 1.15
N ARG A 18 21.59 9.24 2.12
CA ARG A 18 21.27 8.28 3.19
C ARG A 18 20.12 8.77 4.05
N PHE A 19 20.13 10.05 4.41
CA PHE A 19 19.03 10.66 5.16
C PHE A 19 17.70 10.55 4.40
N ASN A 20 17.66 10.94 3.12
CA ASN A 20 16.46 10.82 2.30
C ASN A 20 15.96 9.38 2.20
N ARG A 21 16.84 8.41 1.96
CA ARG A 21 16.45 6.99 1.91
C ARG A 21 15.91 6.52 3.25
N PHE A 22 16.52 6.93 4.36
CA PHE A 22 16.09 6.56 5.71
C PHE A 22 14.74 7.20 6.08
N VAL A 23 14.50 8.46 5.70
CA VAL A 23 13.20 9.13 5.84
C VAL A 23 12.12 8.37 5.05
N GLN A 24 12.39 8.01 3.80
CA GLN A 24 11.46 7.25 2.96
C GLN A 24 11.15 5.87 3.56
N GLN A 25 12.18 5.12 3.95
CA GLN A 25 12.02 3.79 4.56
C GLN A 25 11.30 3.85 5.91
N SER A 26 11.57 4.87 6.72
CA SER A 26 10.90 5.05 8.02
C SER A 26 9.40 5.33 7.88
N GLY A 27 8.94 5.76 6.69
CA GLY A 27 7.55 6.11 6.45
C GLY A 27 7.03 7.27 7.31
N VAL A 28 7.91 8.02 7.98
CA VAL A 28 7.52 9.06 8.96
C VAL A 28 6.60 10.11 8.34
N LEU A 29 6.86 10.49 7.09
CA LEU A 29 6.02 11.45 6.35
C LEU A 29 4.65 10.85 6.00
N VAL A 30 4.60 9.57 5.60
CA VAL A 30 3.34 8.88 5.30
C VAL A 30 2.50 8.79 6.57
N LYS A 31 3.10 8.36 7.69
CA LYS A 31 2.44 8.29 8.98
C LYS A 31 1.90 9.65 9.42
N ALA A 32 2.70 10.71 9.32
CA ALA A 32 2.27 12.06 9.69
C ALA A 32 1.09 12.54 8.83
N LYS A 33 1.12 12.29 7.52
CA LYS A 33 0.03 12.62 6.60
C LYS A 33 -1.24 11.82 6.89
N THR A 34 -1.13 10.51 7.13
CA THR A 34 -2.31 9.66 7.38
C THR A 34 -2.95 9.91 8.75
N SER A 35 -2.16 10.29 9.75
CA SER A 35 -2.63 10.63 11.09
C SER A 35 -3.01 12.10 11.27
N GLN A 36 -2.91 12.92 10.22
CA GLN A 36 -3.24 14.36 10.28
C GLN A 36 -4.69 14.59 10.74
N PHE A 37 -5.60 13.69 10.36
CA PHE A 37 -7.02 13.75 10.70
C PHE A 37 -7.45 12.51 11.49
N ARG A 38 -8.40 12.68 12.40
CA ARG A 38 -8.99 11.55 13.14
C ARG A 38 -9.78 10.67 12.18
N GLN A 39 -9.32 9.43 12.01
CA GLN A 39 -10.07 8.39 11.30
C GLN A 39 -11.02 7.69 12.28
N ARG A 40 -12.27 7.47 11.87
CA ARG A 40 -13.21 6.66 12.66
C ARG A 40 -12.83 5.19 12.54
N LYS A 41 -12.92 4.44 13.65
CA LYS A 41 -12.75 2.99 13.63
C LYS A 41 -13.80 2.39 12.67
N GLN A 42 -13.38 1.40 11.89
CA GLN A 42 -14.32 0.68 11.03
C GLN A 42 -15.32 -0.10 11.89
N THR A 43 -16.54 -0.28 11.37
CA THR A 43 -17.52 -1.16 11.99
C THR A 43 -17.16 -2.61 11.68
N GLU A 44 -17.56 -3.54 12.55
CA GLU A 44 -17.29 -4.97 12.36
C GLU A 44 -17.76 -5.48 10.98
N ARG A 45 -18.93 -5.01 10.50
CA ARG A 45 -19.42 -5.31 9.16
C ARG A 45 -18.43 -4.87 8.08
N LYS A 46 -17.91 -3.64 8.15
CA LYS A 46 -16.96 -3.10 7.15
C LYS A 46 -15.65 -3.88 7.16
N GLU A 47 -15.15 -4.25 8.34
CA GLU A 47 -13.96 -5.08 8.48
C GLU A 47 -14.14 -6.46 7.82
N LYS A 48 -15.29 -7.12 8.07
CA LYS A 48 -15.63 -8.40 7.45
C LYS A 48 -15.76 -8.30 5.93
N MET A 49 -16.45 -7.28 5.41
CA MET A 49 -16.61 -7.09 3.96
C MET A 49 -15.26 -6.81 3.27
N ALA A 50 -14.39 -6.02 3.90
CA ALA A 50 -13.04 -5.76 3.40
C ALA A 50 -12.20 -7.05 3.33
N ALA A 51 -12.29 -7.90 4.36
CA ALA A 51 -11.60 -9.19 4.38
C ALA A 51 -12.10 -10.13 3.27
N ILE A 52 -13.43 -10.24 3.09
CA ILE A 52 -14.05 -11.03 2.01
C ILE A 52 -13.56 -10.53 0.65
N MET A 53 -13.64 -9.22 0.41
CA MET A 53 -13.17 -8.63 -0.86
C MET A 53 -11.68 -8.91 -1.10
N GLY A 54 -10.84 -8.82 -0.08
CA GLY A 54 -9.41 -9.15 -0.18
C GLY A 54 -9.15 -10.59 -0.63
N LEU A 55 -9.92 -11.55 -0.13
CA LEU A 55 -9.82 -12.95 -0.54
C LEU A 55 -10.19 -13.14 -2.02
N HIS A 56 -11.29 -12.52 -2.46
CA HIS A 56 -11.72 -12.60 -3.85
C HIS A 56 -10.72 -11.92 -4.80
N LEU A 57 -10.19 -10.76 -4.44
CA LEU A 57 -9.17 -10.08 -5.24
C LEU A 57 -7.88 -10.90 -5.37
N GLY A 58 -7.45 -11.56 -4.29
CA GLY A 58 -6.30 -12.48 -4.34
C GLY A 58 -6.56 -13.69 -5.23
N ALA A 59 -7.78 -14.23 -5.23
CA ALA A 59 -8.17 -15.31 -6.13
C ALA A 59 -8.23 -14.85 -7.60
N LEU A 60 -8.81 -13.67 -7.86
CA LEU A 60 -8.89 -13.07 -9.19
C LEU A 60 -7.50 -12.83 -9.78
N ARG A 61 -6.60 -12.23 -9.00
CA ARG A 61 -5.21 -12.01 -9.42
C ARG A 61 -4.52 -13.31 -9.83
N ARG A 62 -4.57 -14.35 -8.97
CA ARG A 62 -4.00 -15.67 -9.29
C ARG A 62 -4.62 -16.29 -10.54
N ARG A 63 -5.92 -16.09 -10.77
CA ARG A 63 -6.61 -16.58 -11.97
C ARG A 63 -6.10 -15.88 -13.23
N LEU A 64 -6.00 -14.54 -13.21
CA LEU A 64 -5.53 -13.75 -14.34
C LEU A 64 -4.05 -14.02 -14.66
N GLU A 65 -3.20 -14.14 -13.64
CA GLU A 65 -1.80 -14.55 -13.77
C GLU A 65 -1.68 -15.93 -14.43
N LYS A 66 -2.46 -16.92 -13.97
CA LYS A 66 -2.48 -18.27 -14.58
C LYS A 66 -2.96 -18.28 -16.03
N LEU A 67 -3.86 -17.37 -16.39
CA LEU A 67 -4.38 -17.24 -17.75
C LEU A 67 -3.46 -16.43 -18.66
N GLY A 68 -2.39 -15.82 -18.13
CA GLY A 68 -1.51 -14.92 -18.88
C GLY A 68 -2.20 -13.62 -19.33
N LYS A 69 -3.34 -13.28 -18.74
CA LYS A 69 -4.16 -12.08 -19.05
C LYS A 69 -4.07 -11.02 -17.97
N TYR A 70 -3.02 -11.06 -17.15
CA TYR A 70 -2.83 -10.07 -16.11
C TYR A 70 -2.32 -8.78 -16.75
N ASP A 71 -3.22 -7.81 -16.82
CA ASP A 71 -2.92 -6.42 -17.13
C ASP A 71 -3.66 -5.53 -16.11
N GLU A 72 -3.14 -4.33 -15.87
CA GLU A 72 -3.66 -3.43 -14.85
C GLU A 72 -5.10 -2.99 -15.16
N ASP A 73 -5.40 -2.76 -16.45
CA ASP A 73 -6.75 -2.41 -16.90
C ASP A 73 -7.70 -3.61 -16.79
N THR A 74 -7.24 -4.79 -17.21
CA THR A 74 -8.03 -6.04 -17.14
C THR A 74 -8.37 -6.41 -15.70
N PHE A 75 -7.44 -6.21 -14.76
CA PHE A 75 -7.68 -6.47 -13.35
C PHE A 75 -8.73 -5.53 -12.76
N GLU A 76 -8.68 -4.23 -13.09
CA GLU A 76 -9.64 -3.25 -12.60
C GLU A 76 -11.05 -3.47 -13.17
N GLU A 77 -11.17 -3.90 -14.43
CA GLU A 77 -12.46 -4.28 -15.02
C GLU A 77 -13.08 -5.49 -14.30
N GLU A 78 -12.32 -6.57 -14.14
CA GLU A 78 -12.80 -7.78 -13.48
C GLU A 78 -13.10 -7.55 -12.00
N LYS A 79 -12.34 -6.67 -11.32
CA LYS A 79 -12.62 -6.21 -9.97
C LYS A 79 -13.94 -5.45 -9.86
N ARG A 80 -14.28 -4.61 -10.85
CA ARG A 80 -15.59 -3.92 -10.90
C ARG A 80 -16.74 -4.91 -11.05
N LYS A 81 -16.59 -5.90 -11.95
CA LYS A 81 -17.60 -6.97 -12.13
C LYS A 81 -17.79 -7.77 -10.85
N LEU A 82 -16.70 -8.22 -10.23
CA LEU A 82 -16.73 -8.95 -8.95
C LEU A 82 -17.43 -8.16 -7.85
N LYS A 83 -17.20 -6.84 -7.78
CA LYS A 83 -17.86 -5.97 -6.81
C LYS A 83 -19.37 -5.89 -7.06
N GLN A 84 -19.80 -5.79 -8.33
CA GLN A 84 -21.21 -5.80 -8.71
C GLN A 84 -21.87 -7.15 -8.39
N GLU A 85 -21.19 -8.27 -8.65
CA GLU A 85 -21.70 -9.62 -8.37
C GLU A 85 -21.91 -9.90 -6.88
N LEU A 86 -21.00 -9.40 -6.03
CA LEU A 86 -21.07 -9.63 -4.58
C LEU A 86 -22.05 -8.70 -3.86
N ASP A 87 -22.62 -7.70 -4.55
CA ASP A 87 -23.47 -6.64 -3.97
C ASP A 87 -22.80 -5.94 -2.77
N LEU A 88 -21.47 -5.72 -2.86
CA LEU A 88 -20.60 -5.15 -1.83
C LEU A 88 -20.10 -3.73 -2.14
#